data_AF-A0A3B9DLZ2-F1
#
_entry.id   AF-A0A3B9DLZ2-F1
#
_cell.length_a   1.000
_cell.length_b   1.000
_cell.length_c   1.000
_cell.angle_alpha   90.00
_cell.angle_beta   90.00
_cell.angle_gamma   90.00
#
_symmetry.space_group_name_H-M   'P 1'
#
loop_
_entity.id
_entity.type
_entity.pdbx_description
1 polymer ?
#
loop_
_entity_poly.entity_id
_entity_poly.type
_entity_poly.pdbx_seq_one_letter_code
_entity_poly.pdbx_strand_id
1 'polypeptide(L)'
;MRLRSRVCRHGDGRRLRRSGSRGRGYSCFQGGRYGRPHDRGSGLKFVSTGGQSPAADLRAALTAGLAPDGGLYLPERIDPIDASLLAELNGQSFSAVSRAVAGHLLGSLIPAADLDRIVDTALNFEVPLVAQGDDVHLLELFHGPTLAFKDVALQLLGLLFE
;
A
#
# COMPACT_ATOMS: atom_id res chain seq x y z
N MET A 1 56.81 9.68 0.33
CA MET A 1 57.45 8.44 -0.17
C MET A 1 56.48 7.75 -1.13
N ARG A 2 56.99 7.33 -2.29
CA ARG A 2 56.32 6.95 -3.56
C ARG A 2 55.28 5.81 -3.44
N LEU A 3 54.06 5.98 -3.97
CA LEU A 3 53.50 5.51 -5.27
C LEU A 3 53.30 4.00 -5.43
N ARG A 4 52.06 3.62 -5.83
CA ARG A 4 51.67 2.70 -6.94
C ARG A 4 50.14 2.52 -6.90
N SER A 5 49.31 3.40 -7.47
CA SER A 5 48.84 3.37 -8.86
C SER A 5 48.78 1.97 -9.51
N ARG A 6 47.57 1.40 -9.59
CA ARG A 6 47.23 0.41 -10.63
C ARG A 6 46.52 1.16 -11.76
N VAL A 7 47.25 1.33 -12.85
CA VAL A 7 46.75 1.81 -14.14
C VAL A 7 46.51 0.58 -15.00
N CYS A 8 45.26 0.38 -15.42
CA CYS A 8 44.95 -0.45 -16.58
C CYS A 8 44.70 0.50 -17.77
N ARG A 9 45.59 0.44 -18.77
CA ARG A 9 45.40 0.89 -20.17
C ARG A 9 45.26 -0.42 -20.98
N HIS A 10 44.54 -0.59 -22.09
CA HIS A 10 43.97 0.21 -23.18
C HIS A 10 42.59 -0.41 -23.53
N GLY A 11 41.68 0.20 -24.28
CA GLY A 11 41.88 1.13 -25.37
C GLY A 11 40.57 1.62 -25.98
N ASP A 12 40.79 2.42 -27.01
CA ASP A 12 39.86 3.00 -27.96
C ASP A 12 39.14 4.30 -27.57
N GLY A 13 39.46 5.31 -28.36
CA GLY A 13 39.03 6.68 -28.19
C GLY A 13 37.75 6.93 -28.95
N ARG A 14 36.78 7.54 -28.28
CA ARG A 14 35.87 8.52 -28.87
C ARG A 14 35.26 9.35 -27.74
N ARG A 15 35.56 10.65 -27.76
CA ARG A 15 34.89 11.66 -26.93
C ARG A 15 33.42 11.70 -27.30
N LEU A 16 32.55 11.42 -26.34
CA LEU A 16 31.18 11.91 -26.34
C LEU A 16 30.95 12.68 -25.05
N ARG A 17 30.92 14.01 -25.18
CA ARG A 17 30.32 14.89 -24.16
C ARG A 17 28.81 14.63 -24.17
N ARG A 18 28.26 14.18 -23.05
CA ARG A 18 26.85 14.44 -22.70
C ARG A 18 26.76 14.76 -21.22
N SER A 19 26.53 16.04 -20.95
CA SER A 19 25.80 16.51 -19.78
C SER A 19 24.42 15.86 -19.76
N GLY A 20 23.99 15.39 -18.59
CA GLY A 20 22.65 14.84 -18.43
C GLY A 20 22.43 14.44 -16.98
N SER A 21 21.53 15.15 -16.34
CA SER A 21 21.02 14.96 -14.99
C SER A 21 20.75 13.48 -14.67
N ARG A 22 21.23 13.02 -13.51
CA ARG A 22 20.79 11.76 -12.92
C ARG A 22 19.36 11.94 -12.43
N GLY A 23 18.40 11.76 -13.34
CA GLY A 23 17.02 11.45 -12.96
C GLY A 23 17.03 10.13 -12.20
N ARG A 24 16.60 10.16 -10.95
CA ARG A 24 16.23 8.96 -10.19
C ARG A 24 15.05 8.33 -10.93
N GLY A 25 15.33 7.26 -11.67
CA GLY A 25 14.30 6.43 -12.29
C GLY A 25 13.59 5.66 -11.18
N TYR A 26 12.37 6.07 -10.86
CA TYR A 26 11.46 5.24 -10.09
C TYR A 26 11.07 4.07 -11.00
N SER A 27 11.47 2.86 -10.63
CA SER A 27 11.05 1.66 -11.33
C SER A 27 9.53 1.56 -11.22
N CYS A 28 8.87 1.52 -12.37
CA CYS A 28 7.44 1.24 -12.49
C CYS A 28 7.12 -0.04 -11.71
N PHE A 29 6.41 0.11 -10.60
CA PHE A 29 5.83 -0.99 -9.83
C PHE A 29 4.80 -1.67 -10.74
N GLN A 30 5.25 -2.70 -11.45
CA GLN A 30 4.35 -3.54 -12.23
C GLN A 30 3.53 -4.36 -11.23
N GLY A 31 2.28 -3.93 -11.04
CA GLY A 31 1.28 -4.65 -10.26
C GLY A 31 1.23 -6.10 -10.73
N GLY A 32 1.54 -7.02 -9.83
CA GLY A 32 1.58 -8.44 -10.16
C GLY A 32 2.54 -9.23 -9.30
N ARG A 33 2.30 -9.25 -7.99
CA ARG A 33 2.66 -10.34 -7.07
C ARG A 33 2.14 -10.05 -5.66
N TYR A 34 0.82 -10.00 -5.53
CA TYR A 34 0.22 -10.27 -4.22
C TYR A 34 0.52 -11.75 -3.87
N GLY A 35 0.74 -12.02 -2.59
CA GLY A 35 1.29 -13.27 -2.04
C GLY A 35 0.60 -14.58 -2.47
N ARG A 36 1.12 -15.68 -1.93
CA ARG A 36 0.83 -17.07 -2.33
C ARG A 36 -0.66 -17.34 -2.64
N PRO A 37 -0.95 -18.22 -3.63
CA PRO A 37 -2.32 -18.59 -3.93
C PRO A 37 -2.98 -19.23 -2.70
N HIS A 38 -3.98 -18.54 -2.12
CA HIS A 38 -4.85 -19.11 -1.11
C HIS A 38 -5.69 -20.23 -1.75
N ASP A 39 -5.81 -21.32 -1.00
CA ASP A 39 -6.48 -22.56 -1.40
C ASP A 39 -7.93 -22.30 -1.85
N ARG A 40 -8.32 -22.93 -2.97
CA ARG A 40 -9.61 -22.71 -3.62
C ARG A 40 -10.70 -23.44 -2.83
N GLY A 41 -11.34 -22.78 -1.88
CA GLY A 41 -12.49 -23.35 -1.16
C GLY A 41 -13.32 -22.41 -0.29
N SER A 42 -12.74 -21.38 0.32
CA SER A 42 -13.50 -20.42 1.13
C SER A 42 -12.77 -19.08 1.19
N GLY A 43 -13.33 -18.04 0.57
CA GLY A 43 -12.78 -16.68 0.68
C GLY A 43 -12.79 -16.17 2.13
N LEU A 44 -11.94 -15.19 2.43
CA LEU A 44 -11.80 -14.56 3.75
C LEU A 44 -13.19 -14.18 4.32
N LYS A 45 -13.50 -14.65 5.53
CA LYS A 45 -14.73 -14.33 6.25
C LYS A 45 -14.51 -13.30 7.34
N PHE A 46 -15.58 -12.65 7.74
CA PHE A 46 -15.63 -11.67 8.81
C PHE A 46 -16.49 -12.18 9.96
N VAL A 47 -15.93 -12.19 11.17
CA VAL A 47 -16.57 -12.67 12.39
C VAL A 47 -16.90 -11.50 13.31
N SER A 48 -18.00 -11.60 14.05
CA SER A 48 -18.36 -10.58 15.05
C SER A 48 -17.48 -10.70 16.29
N THR A 49 -17.03 -9.57 16.83
CA THR A 49 -16.41 -9.50 18.16
C THR A 49 -17.37 -9.92 19.28
N GLY A 50 -18.68 -9.91 19.05
CA GLY A 50 -19.69 -10.42 19.99
C GLY A 50 -19.80 -11.94 20.00
N GLY A 51 -19.28 -12.63 18.97
CA GLY A 51 -19.22 -14.09 18.89
C GLY A 51 -20.57 -14.80 18.75
N GLN A 52 -21.69 -14.07 18.62
CA GLN A 52 -23.05 -14.62 18.53
C GLN A 52 -23.69 -14.39 17.15
N SER A 53 -22.96 -13.77 16.23
CA SER A 53 -23.41 -13.55 14.85
C SER A 53 -22.78 -14.54 13.87
N PRO A 54 -23.51 -14.92 12.80
CA PRO A 54 -22.93 -15.70 11.72
C PRO A 54 -21.75 -14.98 11.07
N ALA A 55 -20.79 -15.75 10.55
CA ALA A 55 -19.72 -15.21 9.74
C ALA A 55 -20.27 -14.58 8.45
N ALA A 56 -19.78 -13.39 8.12
CA ALA A 56 -20.17 -12.62 6.95
C ALA A 56 -19.07 -12.65 5.87
N ASP A 57 -19.45 -12.43 4.62
CA ASP A 57 -18.49 -12.00 3.60
C ASP A 57 -18.29 -10.47 3.66
N LEU A 58 -17.35 -9.95 2.87
CA LEU A 58 -17.02 -8.52 2.85
C LEU A 58 -18.24 -7.64 2.57
N ARG A 59 -19.08 -8.02 1.59
CA ARG A 59 -20.25 -7.23 1.21
C ARG A 59 -21.26 -7.15 2.35
N ALA A 60 -21.57 -8.29 2.97
CA ALA A 60 -22.47 -8.35 4.10
C ALA A 60 -21.94 -7.55 5.30
N ALA A 61 -20.64 -7.67 5.62
CA ALA A 61 -20.01 -6.93 6.69
C ALA A 61 -20.02 -5.41 6.46
N LEU A 62 -19.67 -4.96 5.25
CA LEU A 62 -19.67 -3.54 4.89
C LEU A 62 -21.07 -2.94 4.91
N THR A 63 -22.07 -3.66 4.39
CA THR A 63 -23.45 -3.14 4.29
C THR A 63 -24.16 -3.11 5.64
N ALA A 64 -23.90 -4.10 6.51
CA ALA A 64 -24.52 -4.15 7.82
C ALA A 64 -23.94 -3.09 8.78
N GLY A 65 -22.64 -2.80 8.67
CA GLY A 65 -21.91 -1.90 9.56
C GLY A 65 -21.66 -2.51 10.95
N LEU A 66 -22.72 -2.94 11.63
CA LEU A 66 -22.68 -3.70 12.88
C LEU A 66 -23.20 -5.13 12.67
N ALA A 67 -22.64 -6.07 13.41
CA ALA A 67 -23.17 -7.43 13.47
C ALA A 67 -24.53 -7.46 14.21
N PRO A 68 -25.41 -8.45 13.93
CA PRO A 68 -26.70 -8.60 14.62
C PRO A 68 -26.62 -8.63 16.15
N ASP A 69 -25.51 -9.09 16.71
CA ASP A 69 -25.23 -9.10 18.15
C ASP A 69 -24.70 -7.77 18.71
N GLY A 70 -24.62 -6.71 17.89
CA GLY A 70 -24.07 -5.41 18.23
C GLY A 70 -22.55 -5.33 18.22
N GLY A 71 -21.85 -6.43 17.88
CA GLY A 71 -20.41 -6.47 17.73
C GLY A 71 -19.90 -5.86 16.42
N LEU A 72 -18.57 -5.74 16.32
CA LEU A 72 -17.88 -5.28 15.12
C LEU A 72 -17.44 -6.48 14.29
N TYR A 73 -17.49 -6.35 12.97
CA TYR A 73 -16.90 -7.35 12.08
C TYR A 73 -15.38 -7.17 12.00
N LEU A 74 -14.65 -8.26 12.23
CA LEU A 74 -13.22 -8.38 11.98
C LEU A 74 -12.98 -9.55 11.03
N PRO A 75 -11.94 -9.51 10.17
CA PRO A 75 -11.58 -10.67 9.40
C PRO A 75 -11.23 -11.83 10.35
N GLU A 76 -11.60 -13.05 10.00
CA GLU A 76 -11.37 -14.26 10.82
C GLU A 76 -9.88 -14.50 11.11
N ARG A 77 -9.01 -13.94 10.27
CA ARG A 77 -7.55 -13.90 10.43
C ARG A 77 -6.99 -12.65 9.76
N ILE A 78 -5.89 -12.14 10.30
CA ILE A 78 -5.07 -11.11 9.67
C ILE A 78 -3.70 -11.74 9.43
N ASP A 79 -3.37 -11.97 8.16
CA ASP A 79 -2.08 -12.56 7.82
C ASP A 79 -0.97 -11.52 8.01
N PRO A 80 0.19 -11.90 8.59
CA PRO A 80 1.34 -11.01 8.65
C PRO A 80 1.81 -10.57 7.26
N ILE A 81 2.28 -9.33 7.16
CA ILE A 81 2.95 -8.85 5.93
C ILE A 81 4.36 -9.44 5.89
N ASP A 82 4.72 -10.05 4.75
CA ASP A 82 6.06 -10.62 4.54
C ASP A 82 7.15 -9.54 4.65
N ALA A 83 8.26 -9.88 5.32
CA ALA A 83 9.38 -8.95 5.51
C ALA A 83 10.00 -8.48 4.18
N SER A 84 9.98 -9.33 3.14
CA SER A 84 10.43 -8.95 1.80
C SER A 84 9.52 -7.90 1.18
N LEU A 85 8.20 -8.06 1.31
CA LEU A 85 7.23 -7.08 0.84
C LEU A 85 7.44 -5.76 1.57
N LEU A 86 7.58 -5.79 2.91
CA LEU A 86 7.83 -4.58 3.69
C LEU A 86 9.12 -3.85 3.26
N ALA A 87 10.18 -4.58 2.92
CA ALA A 87 11.42 -4.00 2.42
C ALA A 87 11.24 -3.31 1.05
N GLU A 88 10.40 -3.88 0.17
CA GLU A 88 10.09 -3.31 -1.15
C GLU A 88 9.26 -2.02 -1.06
N LEU A 89 8.48 -1.85 0.02
CA LEU A 89 7.67 -0.66 0.27
C LEU A 89 8.49 0.56 0.73
N ASN A 90 9.74 0.35 1.14
CA ASN A 90 10.59 1.45 1.59
C ASN A 90 10.87 2.43 0.43
N GLY A 91 10.56 3.71 0.65
CA GLY A 91 10.73 4.77 -0.33
C GLY A 91 9.69 4.79 -1.46
N GLN A 92 8.66 3.94 -1.41
CA GLN A 92 7.55 3.99 -2.36
C GLN A 92 6.60 5.17 -2.06
N SER A 93 5.79 5.55 -3.06
CA SER A 93 4.76 6.56 -2.87
C SER A 93 3.63 6.07 -1.96
N PHE A 94 2.89 6.99 -1.36
CA PHE A 94 1.74 6.67 -0.52
C PHE A 94 0.69 5.80 -1.25
N SER A 95 0.36 6.10 -2.52
CA SER A 95 -0.55 5.26 -3.31
C SER A 95 0.02 3.86 -3.57
N ALA A 96 1.32 3.73 -3.87
CA ALA A 96 1.93 2.41 -4.08
C ALA A 96 1.93 1.55 -2.81
N VAL A 97 2.24 2.15 -1.66
CA VAL A 97 2.12 1.49 -0.35
C VAL A 97 0.67 1.10 -0.06
N SER A 98 -0.28 2.00 -0.33
CA SER A 98 -1.70 1.77 -0.10
C SER A 98 -2.23 0.62 -0.95
N ARG A 99 -1.85 0.53 -2.24
CA ARG A 99 -2.22 -0.60 -3.11
C ARG A 99 -1.65 -1.92 -2.59
N ALA A 100 -0.38 -1.94 -2.20
CA ALA A 100 0.25 -3.13 -1.65
C ALA A 100 -0.46 -3.64 -0.38
N VAL A 101 -0.74 -2.74 0.57
CA VAL A 101 -1.44 -3.07 1.82
C VAL A 101 -2.89 -3.47 1.56
N ALA A 102 -3.60 -2.75 0.69
CA ALA A 102 -4.97 -3.07 0.32
C ALA A 102 -5.05 -4.45 -0.33
N GLY A 103 -4.15 -4.77 -1.27
CA GLY A 103 -4.12 -6.07 -1.92
C GLY A 103 -3.72 -7.22 -0.99
N HIS A 104 -2.87 -6.96 0.01
CA HIS A 104 -2.59 -7.94 1.07
C HIS A 104 -3.85 -8.28 1.88
N LEU A 105 -4.67 -7.28 2.22
CA LEU A 105 -5.86 -7.47 3.05
C LEU A 105 -7.10 -7.93 2.26
N LEU A 106 -7.29 -7.43 1.04
CA LEU A 106 -8.53 -7.54 0.27
C LEU A 106 -8.34 -8.22 -1.09
N GLY A 107 -7.11 -8.52 -1.53
CA GLY A 107 -6.84 -9.03 -2.88
C GLY A 107 -7.41 -10.43 -3.17
N SER A 108 -7.76 -11.19 -2.13
CA SER A 108 -8.52 -12.45 -2.28
C SER A 108 -10.03 -12.25 -2.48
N LEU A 109 -10.52 -11.03 -2.28
CA LEU A 109 -11.93 -10.65 -2.28
C LEU A 109 -12.29 -9.72 -3.44
N ILE A 110 -11.36 -8.85 -3.84
CA ILE A 110 -11.55 -7.83 -4.89
C ILE A 110 -10.49 -8.03 -5.98
N PRO A 111 -10.86 -8.06 -7.28
CA PRO A 111 -9.89 -8.15 -8.35
C PRO A 111 -8.85 -7.02 -8.28
N ALA A 112 -7.59 -7.35 -8.54
CA ALA A 112 -6.47 -6.40 -8.40
C ALA A 112 -6.66 -5.10 -9.19
N ALA A 113 -7.21 -5.17 -10.41
CA ALA A 113 -7.46 -3.99 -11.24
C ALA A 113 -8.51 -3.05 -10.61
N ASP A 114 -9.56 -3.61 -10.01
CA ASP A 114 -10.61 -2.83 -9.35
C ASP A 114 -10.08 -2.23 -8.06
N LEU A 115 -9.31 -2.99 -7.29
CA LEU A 115 -8.73 -2.53 -6.04
C LEU A 115 -7.71 -1.41 -6.26
N ASP A 116 -6.83 -1.55 -7.26
CA ASP A 116 -5.89 -0.50 -7.66
C ASP A 116 -6.63 0.78 -8.07
N ARG A 117 -7.69 0.66 -8.88
CA ARG A 117 -8.55 1.80 -9.27
C ARG A 117 -9.19 2.47 -8.04
N ILE A 118 -9.75 1.69 -7.13
CA ILE A 118 -10.38 2.18 -5.90
C ILE A 118 -9.37 2.97 -5.06
N VAL A 119 -8.19 2.40 -4.81
CA VAL A 119 -7.14 3.04 -4.01
C VAL A 119 -6.64 4.32 -4.68
N ASP A 120 -6.31 4.26 -5.97
CA ASP A 120 -5.78 5.42 -6.69
C ASP A 120 -6.80 6.56 -6.82
N THR A 121 -8.10 6.23 -6.83
CA THR A 121 -9.17 7.24 -6.83
C THR A 121 -9.41 7.81 -5.43
N ALA A 122 -9.49 6.96 -4.41
CA ALA A 122 -9.81 7.37 -3.03
C ALA A 122 -8.68 8.17 -2.38
N LEU A 123 -7.44 7.73 -2.57
CA LEU A 123 -6.26 8.22 -1.84
C LEU A 123 -5.39 9.13 -2.72
N ASN A 124 -6.03 9.92 -3.58
CA ASN A 124 -5.38 10.88 -4.48
C ASN A 124 -5.11 12.23 -3.79
N PHE A 125 -4.45 12.19 -2.63
CA PHE A 125 -4.04 13.38 -1.89
C PHE A 125 -2.74 13.09 -1.12
N GLU A 126 -2.07 14.15 -0.66
CA GLU A 126 -0.79 14.01 0.04
C GLU A 126 -0.98 13.58 1.51
N VAL A 127 -0.03 12.80 2.01
CA VAL A 127 0.06 12.40 3.42
C VAL A 127 1.49 12.66 3.90
N PRO A 128 1.89 13.93 4.07
CA PRO A 128 3.27 14.27 4.41
C PRO A 128 3.57 13.98 5.87
N LEU A 129 4.82 13.57 6.13
CA LEU A 129 5.40 13.48 7.47
C LEU A 129 6.29 14.69 7.68
N VAL A 130 5.85 15.63 8.52
CA VAL A 130 6.50 16.93 8.73
C VAL A 130 7.27 16.92 10.06
N ALA A 131 8.56 17.18 10.03
CA ALA A 131 9.37 17.27 11.25
C ALA A 131 8.98 18.50 12.10
N GLN A 132 8.95 18.31 13.40
CA GLN A 132 8.64 19.30 14.44
C GLN A 132 9.77 19.31 15.48
N GLY A 133 11.01 19.50 15.02
CA GLY A 133 12.22 19.37 15.82
C GLY A 133 12.99 18.09 15.51
N ASP A 134 13.90 17.69 16.41
CA ASP A 134 14.87 16.62 16.11
C ASP A 134 14.23 15.21 16.11
N ASP A 135 13.24 14.96 16.97
CA ASP A 135 12.64 13.62 17.17
C ASP A 135 11.10 13.59 17.09
N VAL A 136 10.45 14.71 16.78
CA VAL A 136 8.99 14.80 16.69
C VAL A 136 8.58 14.99 15.24
N HIS A 137 7.59 14.23 14.79
CA HIS A 137 7.04 14.34 13.44
C HIS A 137 5.52 14.39 13.50
N LEU A 138 4.93 15.19 12.63
CA LEU A 138 3.50 15.30 12.42
C LEU A 138 3.13 14.58 11.13
N LEU A 139 2.28 13.56 11.22
CA LEU A 139 1.66 12.94 10.06
C LEU A 139 0.39 13.71 9.71
N GLU A 140 0.43 14.48 8.63
CA GLU A 140 -0.71 15.29 8.22
C GLU A 140 -1.70 14.44 7.42
N LEU A 141 -2.87 14.19 8.01
CA LEU A 141 -3.95 13.40 7.40
C LEU A 141 -5.12 14.27 6.92
N PHE A 142 -4.92 15.58 6.79
CA PHE A 142 -5.99 16.56 6.53
C PHE A 142 -5.89 17.21 5.14
N HIS A 143 -5.18 16.60 4.19
CA HIS A 143 -5.09 17.12 2.81
C HIS A 143 -6.16 16.55 1.86
N GLY A 144 -7.13 15.82 2.41
CA GLY A 144 -8.30 15.33 1.68
C GLY A 144 -9.37 16.41 1.47
N PRO A 145 -10.47 16.06 0.77
CA PRO A 145 -11.52 17.01 0.37
C PRO A 145 -12.27 17.68 1.53
N THR A 146 -12.27 17.10 2.73
CA THR A 146 -12.95 17.67 3.91
C THR A 146 -11.99 18.23 4.95
N LEU A 147 -10.69 18.26 4.65
CA LEU A 147 -9.63 18.73 5.52
C LEU A 147 -9.58 17.97 6.87
N ALA A 148 -9.90 16.68 6.85
CA ALA A 148 -9.94 15.84 8.04
C ALA A 148 -9.43 14.43 7.77
N PHE A 149 -8.85 13.80 8.79
CA PHE A 149 -8.31 12.43 8.70
C PHE A 149 -9.32 11.38 8.23
N LYS A 150 -10.62 11.65 8.40
CA LYS A 150 -11.71 10.75 7.97
C LYS A 150 -11.71 10.54 6.47
N ASP A 151 -11.15 11.45 5.69
CA ASP A 151 -11.05 11.32 4.23
C ASP A 151 -10.30 10.05 3.82
N VAL A 152 -9.27 9.64 4.56
CA VAL A 152 -8.49 8.41 4.28
C VAL A 152 -9.37 7.16 4.28
N ALA A 153 -10.32 7.06 5.21
CA ALA A 153 -11.20 5.91 5.32
C ALA A 153 -12.47 6.07 4.46
N LEU A 154 -13.12 7.23 4.52
CA LEU A 154 -14.43 7.44 3.92
C LEU A 154 -14.39 7.53 2.40
N GLN A 155 -13.32 8.07 1.81
CA GLN A 155 -13.15 8.08 0.35
C GLN A 155 -13.01 6.66 -0.21
N LEU A 156 -12.25 5.80 0.50
CA LEU A 156 -12.10 4.39 0.13
C LEU A 156 -13.41 3.63 0.31
N LEU A 157 -14.07 3.84 1.47
CA LEU A 157 -15.33 3.20 1.79
C LEU A 157 -16.41 3.52 0.75
N GLY A 158 -16.53 4.77 0.31
CA GLY A 158 -17.50 5.18 -0.71
C GLY A 158 -17.37 4.38 -2.01
N LEU A 159 -16.14 4.22 -2.51
CA LEU A 159 -15.87 3.45 -3.73
C LEU A 159 -16.01 1.94 -3.58
N LEU A 160 -15.94 1.41 -2.35
CA LEU A 160 -16.22 -0.01 -2.08
C LEU A 160 -17.72 -0.35 -2.14
N PHE A 161 -18.59 0.65 -2.05
CA PHE A 161 -20.04 0.48 -2.21
C PHE A 161 -20.51 0.53 -3.68
N GLU A 162 -19.67 1.03 -4.59
CA GLU A 162 -19.92 1.07 -6.05
C GLU A 162 -19.69 -0.30 -6.70
#